data_AF-A0A9Q0UM89-F1
#
_entry.id   AF-A0A9Q0UM89-F1
#
_cell.length_a   1.000
_cell.length_b   1.000
_cell.length_c   1.000
_cell.angle_alpha   90.00
_cell.angle_beta   90.00
_cell.angle_gamma   90.00
#
_symmetry.space_group_name_H-M   'P 1'
#
loop_
_entity.id
_entity.type
_entity.pdbx_description
1 polymer ?
#
loop_
_entity_poly.entity_id
_entity_poly.type
_entity_poly.pdbx_seq_one_letter_code
_entity_poly.pdbx_strand_id
1 'polypeptide(L)'
;MLQILVPSQLSGAHRSVSKETRKLCIKETSGRCPVQLSTCLFDTEFPSFFRNTPMGATESTRYDDLKHNVDHSRMIQFGITAATLGNIGGTWEFNLRFDLSTDLFVSQSIQFLQDNGIDFDRLRRDGIHFDMFAQLLSRVVARHRNLCWVTFHGLYDLSHTLKTVTNRPLPPSVAAFASQLGIVIGDVVDIKYMARFCHGLRGGELGLAAIAKILNVERVGGAHQAGSDSLLTARVYTKMRMAYEIDETLFAGCLYGISARICKPIAVPNTNGRRCFIPTATTPAPFLRCITTHTSVFMIAAPFSHVLMSQKRNSFRLYLLSLSFLLSASRPPLMHRITRNPYKSPNCQKE
;
A
#
# COMPACT_ATOMS: atom_id res chain seq x y z
N MET A 1 0.26 -13.44 13.42
CA MET A 1 -1.20 -13.24 13.62
C MET A 1 -1.80 -12.56 12.38
N LEU A 2 -3.11 -12.67 12.10
CA LEU A 2 -3.78 -11.96 11.01
C LEU A 2 -4.76 -10.92 11.58
N GLN A 3 -4.65 -9.66 11.20
CA GLN A 3 -5.74 -8.70 11.43
C GLN A 3 -6.55 -8.54 10.14
N ILE A 4 -7.87 -8.35 10.26
CA ILE A 4 -8.74 -8.07 9.11
C ILE A 4 -9.45 -6.74 9.38
N LEU A 5 -9.20 -5.76 8.52
CA LEU A 5 -9.93 -4.49 8.51
C LEU A 5 -11.01 -4.61 7.45
N VAL A 6 -12.26 -4.76 7.88
CA VAL A 6 -13.42 -4.90 6.99
C VAL A 6 -14.13 -3.53 6.91
N PRO A 7 -14.23 -2.88 5.72
CA PRO A 7 -14.86 -1.56 5.61
C PRO A 7 -16.35 -1.53 5.96
N SER A 8 -17.03 -2.68 5.88
CA SER A 8 -18.49 -2.82 5.90
C SER A 8 -19.10 -3.20 7.27
N GLN A 9 -18.52 -2.69 8.37
CA GLN A 9 -19.25 -2.46 9.63
C GLN A 9 -18.70 -1.23 10.37
N LEU A 10 -19.43 -0.12 10.36
CA LEU A 10 -19.27 0.99 11.31
C LEU A 10 -20.05 0.72 12.63
N SER A 11 -20.02 -0.54 13.08
CA SER A 11 -20.47 -0.97 14.40
C SER A 11 -19.34 -1.78 15.05
N GLY A 12 -19.04 -1.51 16.33
CA GLY A 12 -17.74 -1.83 16.91
C GLY A 12 -17.47 -3.33 17.13
N ALA A 13 -16.63 -3.93 16.28
CA ALA A 13 -16.11 -5.29 16.48
C ALA A 13 -14.71 -5.50 15.87
N HIS A 14 -13.66 -5.03 16.53
CA HIS A 14 -12.28 -5.43 16.19
C HIS A 14 -12.11 -6.95 16.40
N ARG A 15 -11.92 -7.71 15.31
CA ARG A 15 -11.58 -9.15 15.38
C ARG A 15 -10.13 -9.38 14.93
N SER A 16 -9.26 -9.63 15.91
CA SER A 16 -7.93 -10.17 15.67
C SER A 16 -8.06 -11.66 15.35
N VAL A 17 -7.68 -12.08 14.14
CA VAL A 17 -7.80 -13.47 13.67
C VAL A 17 -6.49 -14.20 13.91
N SER A 18 -6.38 -14.88 15.05
CA SER A 18 -5.33 -15.86 15.27
C SER A 18 -5.75 -17.24 14.75
N LYS A 19 -4.83 -17.93 14.07
CA LYS A 19 -4.86 -19.35 13.67
C LYS A 19 -5.77 -19.79 12.49
N GLU A 20 -6.72 -19.01 11.98
CA GLU A 20 -7.54 -19.41 10.81
C GLU A 20 -7.10 -18.81 9.45
N THR A 21 -5.91 -19.21 8.97
CA THR A 21 -5.36 -18.78 7.66
C THR A 21 -6.02 -19.50 6.46
N ARG A 22 -7.35 -19.42 6.31
CA ARG A 22 -8.08 -20.11 5.23
C ARG A 22 -8.91 -19.17 4.36
N LYS A 23 -8.41 -18.95 3.13
CA LYS A 23 -8.97 -18.17 2.01
C LYS A 23 -8.83 -16.64 2.12
N LEU A 24 -7.74 -16.11 1.57
CA LEU A 24 -7.75 -14.80 0.90
C LEU A 24 -8.67 -14.93 -0.34
N CYS A 25 -9.97 -14.69 -0.14
CA CYS A 25 -10.99 -15.04 -1.12
C CYS A 25 -11.26 -13.89 -2.09
N ILE A 26 -10.29 -13.57 -2.95
CA ILE A 26 -10.51 -12.70 -4.11
C ILE A 26 -11.58 -13.37 -4.99
N LYS A 27 -12.80 -12.83 -4.99
CA LYS A 27 -13.88 -13.31 -5.84
C LYS A 27 -13.56 -12.95 -7.29
N GLU A 28 -13.30 -13.94 -8.12
CA GLU A 28 -13.37 -13.77 -9.57
C GLU A 28 -14.82 -13.44 -9.95
N THR A 29 -15.03 -12.28 -10.58
CA THR A 29 -16.34 -11.88 -11.10
C THR A 29 -16.67 -12.70 -12.34
N SER A 30 -17.25 -13.89 -12.12
CA SER A 30 -17.67 -14.82 -13.16
C SER A 30 -18.88 -14.30 -13.94
N GLY A 31 -18.64 -13.36 -14.85
CA GLY A 31 -19.63 -12.78 -15.76
C GLY A 31 -18.95 -12.25 -17.03
N ARG A 32 -19.65 -12.32 -18.17
CA ARG A 32 -19.13 -11.87 -19.47
C ARG A 32 -19.19 -10.33 -19.56
N CYS A 33 -18.23 -9.66 -18.92
CA CYS A 33 -18.01 -8.21 -18.97
C CYS A 33 -16.55 -7.92 -19.36
N PRO A 34 -16.24 -6.81 -20.04
CA PRO A 34 -14.88 -6.53 -20.50
C PRO A 34 -13.92 -6.32 -19.32
N VAL A 35 -12.90 -7.19 -19.26
CA VAL A 35 -11.75 -7.27 -18.33
C VAL A 35 -11.71 -6.18 -17.23
N GLN A 36 -12.55 -6.33 -16.20
CA GLN A 36 -12.50 -5.48 -15.01
C GLN A 36 -11.30 -5.90 -14.15
N LEU A 37 -10.19 -5.18 -14.32
CA LEU A 37 -8.98 -5.33 -13.50
C LEU A 37 -9.33 -5.19 -12.01
N SER A 38 -9.01 -6.22 -11.23
CA SER A 38 -9.05 -6.14 -9.77
C SER A 38 -7.69 -5.67 -9.26
N THR A 39 -7.72 -4.82 -8.24
CA THR A 39 -6.56 -4.12 -7.71
C THR A 39 -6.19 -4.72 -6.36
N CYS A 40 -4.91 -5.03 -6.16
CA CYS A 40 -4.36 -5.37 -4.86
C CYS A 40 -3.38 -4.28 -4.45
N LEU A 41 -3.81 -3.46 -3.49
CA LEU A 41 -3.01 -2.38 -2.92
C LEU A 41 -2.27 -2.92 -1.71
N PHE A 42 -0.96 -2.70 -1.60
CA PHE A 42 -0.17 -3.29 -0.53
C PHE A 42 0.95 -2.38 -0.04
N ASP A 43 1.40 -2.67 1.17
CA ASP A 43 2.32 -1.87 1.99
C ASP A 43 3.07 -2.81 2.95
N THR A 44 4.29 -2.49 3.37
CA THR A 44 5.14 -3.38 4.20
C THR A 44 5.92 -2.63 5.28
N GLU A 45 5.95 -3.20 6.49
CA GLU A 45 6.83 -2.72 7.56
C GLU A 45 8.05 -3.63 7.70
N PHE A 46 9.24 -3.04 7.87
CA PHE A 46 10.54 -3.72 7.91
C PHE A 46 11.53 -2.92 8.78
N PRO A 47 12.64 -3.50 9.28
CA PRO A 47 13.50 -2.87 10.31
C PRO A 47 14.42 -1.74 9.79
N SER A 48 13.97 -0.99 8.77
CA SER A 48 14.64 0.13 8.11
C SER A 48 15.99 -0.21 7.44
N PHE A 49 16.85 0.79 7.27
CA PHE A 49 17.96 0.80 6.33
C PHE A 49 19.31 0.66 7.06
N PHE A 50 20.05 -0.40 6.77
CA PHE A 50 21.43 -0.59 7.29
C PHE A 50 22.44 0.32 6.60
N ARG A 51 22.18 0.70 5.33
CA ARG A 51 22.89 1.72 4.57
C ARG A 51 21.97 2.88 4.23
N ASN A 52 22.43 4.09 4.50
CA ASN A 52 21.76 5.32 4.13
C ASN A 52 22.25 5.79 2.75
N THR A 53 21.34 5.88 1.80
CA THR A 53 21.62 6.40 0.45
C THR A 53 21.83 7.92 0.47
N PRO A 54 22.97 8.45 -0.03
CA PRO A 54 23.22 9.89 -0.05
C PRO A 54 22.23 10.68 -0.93
N MET A 55 21.98 11.93 -0.55
CA MET A 55 21.27 12.88 -1.43
C MET A 55 22.07 13.06 -2.73
N GLY A 56 21.39 12.98 -3.88
CA GLY A 56 22.03 13.07 -5.20
C GLY A 56 22.78 11.79 -5.65
N ALA A 57 22.75 10.70 -4.88
CA ALA A 57 23.39 9.44 -5.27
C ALA A 57 22.89 8.91 -6.62
N THR A 58 23.81 8.30 -7.40
CA THR A 58 23.51 7.72 -8.72
C THR A 58 22.48 6.60 -8.60
N GLU A 59 21.73 6.33 -9.66
CA GLU A 59 20.70 5.27 -9.64
C GLU A 59 21.27 3.88 -9.31
N SER A 60 22.50 3.56 -9.76
CA SER A 60 23.18 2.33 -9.33
C SER A 60 23.37 2.34 -7.81
N THR A 61 23.99 3.39 -7.26
CA THR A 61 24.23 3.52 -5.81
C THR A 61 22.94 3.38 -4.99
N ARG A 62 21.83 4.01 -5.43
CA ARG A 62 20.52 3.86 -4.77
C ARG A 62 20.02 2.41 -4.80
N TYR A 63 20.24 1.70 -5.91
CA TYR A 63 19.87 0.31 -6.07
C TYR A 63 20.78 -0.64 -5.27
N ASP A 64 22.09 -0.35 -5.20
CA ASP A 64 23.08 -1.14 -4.46
C ASP A 64 22.81 -1.07 -2.94
N ASP A 65 22.42 0.10 -2.43
CA ASP A 65 21.95 0.28 -1.06
C ASP A 65 20.59 -0.41 -0.80
N LEU A 66 19.61 -0.22 -1.70
CA LEU A 66 18.31 -0.91 -1.65
C LEU A 66 18.50 -2.43 -1.57
N LYS A 67 19.32 -2.97 -2.46
CA LYS A 67 19.66 -4.40 -2.51
C LYS A 67 20.33 -4.85 -1.23
N HIS A 68 21.34 -4.12 -0.73
CA HIS A 68 21.99 -4.46 0.52
C HIS A 68 20.99 -4.45 1.70
N ASN A 69 20.17 -3.41 1.82
CA ASN A 69 19.17 -3.28 2.88
C ASN A 69 18.14 -4.41 2.84
N VAL A 70 17.54 -4.67 1.68
CA VAL A 70 16.50 -5.69 1.49
C VAL A 70 17.06 -7.10 1.62
N ASP A 71 18.27 -7.39 1.13
CA ASP A 71 18.86 -8.73 1.23
C ASP A 71 19.19 -9.13 2.67
N HIS A 72 19.56 -8.18 3.54
CA HIS A 72 19.91 -8.46 4.95
C HIS A 72 18.73 -8.33 5.94
N SER A 73 17.59 -7.75 5.54
CA SER A 73 16.40 -7.58 6.39
C SER A 73 15.27 -8.57 6.09
N ARG A 74 14.28 -8.63 6.99
CA ARG A 74 13.02 -9.39 6.86
C ARG A 74 11.85 -8.44 7.10
N MET A 75 10.70 -8.71 6.46
CA MET A 75 9.46 -7.98 6.76
C MET A 75 8.96 -8.33 8.16
N ILE A 76 8.36 -7.34 8.80
CA ILE A 76 7.74 -7.36 10.13
C ILE A 76 6.21 -7.46 9.95
N GLN A 77 5.65 -6.64 9.06
CA GLN A 77 4.27 -6.74 8.60
C GLN A 77 4.18 -6.70 7.07
N PHE A 78 3.14 -7.35 6.54
CA PHE A 78 2.69 -7.17 5.16
C PHE A 78 1.18 -6.87 5.17
N GLY A 79 0.78 -5.73 4.63
CA GLY A 79 -0.60 -5.29 4.55
C GLY A 79 -1.11 -5.33 3.11
N ILE A 80 -2.31 -5.84 2.90
CA ILE A 80 -2.92 -5.93 1.57
C ILE A 80 -4.41 -5.61 1.61
N THR A 81 -4.85 -4.77 0.68
CA THR A 81 -6.22 -4.34 0.47
C THR A 81 -6.66 -4.72 -0.94
N ALA A 82 -7.70 -5.54 -1.05
CA ALA A 82 -8.29 -5.91 -2.33
C ALA A 82 -9.43 -4.94 -2.69
N ALA A 83 -9.42 -4.43 -3.92
CA ALA A 83 -10.45 -3.54 -4.43
C ALA A 83 -10.84 -3.86 -5.89
N THR A 84 -12.08 -3.55 -6.26
CA THR A 84 -12.60 -3.71 -7.62
C THR A 84 -13.35 -2.43 -7.99
N LEU A 85 -12.88 -1.71 -9.01
CA LEU A 85 -13.42 -0.40 -9.41
C LEU A 85 -13.48 0.61 -8.25
N GLY A 86 -12.46 0.64 -7.39
CA GLY A 86 -12.41 1.49 -6.19
C GLY A 86 -13.22 0.98 -4.99
N ASN A 87 -14.12 0.01 -5.18
CA ASN A 87 -14.86 -0.61 -4.08
C ASN A 87 -13.96 -1.60 -3.33
N ILE A 88 -13.75 -1.36 -2.03
CA ILE A 88 -12.82 -2.15 -1.22
C ILE A 88 -13.53 -3.42 -0.72
N GLY A 89 -13.05 -4.58 -1.19
CA GLY A 89 -13.58 -5.90 -0.80
C GLY A 89 -13.05 -6.41 0.55
N GLY A 90 -11.92 -5.89 1.02
CA GLY A 90 -11.36 -6.19 2.34
C GLY A 90 -9.88 -5.84 2.45
N THR A 91 -9.40 -5.72 3.69
CA THR A 91 -8.01 -5.44 4.04
C THR A 91 -7.51 -6.46 5.06
N TRP A 92 -6.27 -6.91 4.90
CA TRP A 92 -5.61 -7.92 5.71
C TRP A 92 -4.22 -7.47 6.13
N GLU A 93 -3.82 -7.77 7.36
CA GLU A 93 -2.49 -7.46 7.90
C GLU A 93 -1.84 -8.74 8.45
N PHE A 94 -0.79 -9.18 7.77
CA PHE A 94 0.01 -10.35 8.12
C PHE A 94 1.14 -9.93 9.04
N ASN A 95 0.97 -10.16 10.34
CA ASN A 95 1.99 -9.90 11.35
C ASN A 95 2.95 -11.10 11.40
N LEU A 96 4.17 -10.91 10.89
CA LEU A 96 5.17 -11.96 10.71
C LEU A 96 5.98 -12.18 12.00
N ARG A 97 6.66 -13.32 12.11
CA ARG A 97 7.54 -13.60 13.24
C ARG A 97 8.86 -12.85 13.05
N PHE A 98 9.21 -12.03 14.04
CA PHE A 98 10.45 -11.27 14.14
C PHE A 98 10.96 -11.39 15.58
N ASP A 99 12.24 -11.64 15.76
CA ASP A 99 12.85 -11.89 17.08
C ASP A 99 14.08 -11.00 17.27
N LEU A 100 13.99 -10.04 18.20
CA LEU A 100 15.05 -9.07 18.51
C LEU A 100 16.33 -9.69 19.08
N SER A 101 16.35 -11.00 19.34
CA SER A 101 17.57 -11.74 19.72
C SER A 101 18.30 -12.39 18.53
N THR A 102 17.69 -12.47 17.34
CA THR A 102 18.27 -13.19 16.17
C THR A 102 18.12 -12.49 14.82
N ASP A 103 17.11 -11.66 14.62
CA ASP A 103 16.91 -10.92 13.36
C ASP A 103 17.72 -9.61 13.36
N LEU A 104 18.22 -9.19 12.19
CA LEU A 104 18.96 -7.93 12.04
C LEU A 104 18.01 -6.73 12.02
N PHE A 105 18.33 -5.68 12.78
CA PHE A 105 17.54 -4.45 12.85
C PHE A 105 18.37 -3.19 13.13
N VAL A 106 17.77 -2.02 12.84
CA VAL A 106 18.25 -0.71 13.30
C VAL A 106 17.43 -0.28 14.52
N SER A 107 18.06 -0.02 15.66
CA SER A 107 17.36 0.22 16.94
C SER A 107 16.38 1.41 16.89
N GLN A 108 16.70 2.45 16.12
CA GLN A 108 15.80 3.59 15.88
C GLN A 108 14.52 3.19 15.13
N SER A 109 14.59 2.18 14.25
CA SER A 109 13.41 1.63 13.58
C SER A 109 12.54 0.82 14.53
N ILE A 110 13.15 -0.04 15.35
CA ILE A 110 12.41 -0.83 16.36
C ILE A 110 11.67 0.09 17.33
N GLN A 111 12.32 1.13 17.85
CA GLN A 111 11.66 2.13 18.69
C GLN A 111 10.52 2.84 17.94
N PHE A 112 10.74 3.28 16.69
CA PHE A 112 9.69 3.93 15.90
C PHE A 112 8.48 3.02 15.65
N LEU A 113 8.70 1.73 15.39
CA LEU A 113 7.63 0.75 15.20
C LEU A 113 6.91 0.45 16.52
N GLN A 114 7.62 0.38 17.64
CA GLN A 114 7.02 0.28 18.98
C GLN A 114 6.16 1.51 19.32
N ASP A 115 6.66 2.72 19.02
CA ASP A 115 5.94 3.99 19.19
C ASP A 115 4.62 4.02 18.38
N ASN A 116 4.55 3.29 17.26
CA ASN A 116 3.35 3.13 16.42
C ASN A 116 2.56 1.83 16.71
N GLY A 117 2.88 1.11 17.80
CA GLY A 117 2.08 -0.01 18.33
C GLY A 117 2.50 -1.41 17.89
N ILE A 118 3.70 -1.60 17.32
CA ILE A 118 4.24 -2.93 16.99
C ILE A 118 4.79 -3.62 18.25
N ASP A 119 4.03 -4.60 18.75
CA ASP A 119 4.39 -5.47 19.87
C ASP A 119 5.34 -6.60 19.41
N PHE A 120 6.65 -6.35 19.48
CA PHE A 120 7.68 -7.32 19.08
C PHE A 120 7.68 -8.60 19.92
N ASP A 121 7.27 -8.57 21.19
CA ASP A 121 7.17 -9.79 22.01
C ASP A 121 6.00 -10.69 21.59
N ARG A 122 4.94 -10.10 21.04
CA ARG A 122 3.85 -10.82 20.37
C ARG A 122 4.21 -11.25 18.96
N LEU A 123 5.01 -10.49 18.19
CA LEU A 123 5.55 -10.98 16.92
C LEU A 123 6.44 -12.20 17.12
N ARG A 124 7.32 -12.17 18.13
CA ARG A 124 8.22 -13.25 18.50
C ARG A 124 7.50 -14.56 18.85
N ARG A 125 6.33 -14.47 19.50
CA ARG A 125 5.52 -15.62 19.98
C ARG A 125 4.42 -16.06 19.01
N ASP A 126 3.63 -15.10 18.51
CA ASP A 126 2.39 -15.31 17.74
C ASP A 126 2.49 -14.87 16.26
N GLY A 127 3.68 -14.44 15.82
CA GLY A 127 3.95 -14.03 14.44
C GLY A 127 3.86 -15.19 13.45
N ILE A 128 3.53 -14.88 12.20
CA ILE A 128 3.48 -15.86 11.12
C ILE A 128 4.92 -16.26 10.75
N HIS A 129 5.23 -17.55 10.80
CA HIS A 129 6.53 -18.08 10.32
C HIS A 129 6.77 -17.65 8.86
N PHE A 130 7.93 -17.06 8.61
CA PHE A 130 8.24 -16.39 7.34
C PHE A 130 8.09 -17.32 6.13
N ASP A 131 8.54 -18.58 6.22
CA ASP A 131 8.46 -19.56 5.12
C ASP A 131 7.02 -19.95 4.77
N MET A 132 6.12 -19.97 5.77
CA MET A 132 4.69 -20.21 5.54
C MET A 132 4.02 -19.00 4.88
N PHE A 133 4.42 -17.78 5.26
CA PHE A 133 3.97 -16.56 4.59
C PHE A 133 4.47 -16.48 3.15
N ALA A 134 5.75 -16.75 2.92
CA ALA A 134 6.37 -16.77 1.59
C ALA A 134 5.65 -17.77 0.66
N GLN A 135 5.45 -19.01 1.10
CA GLN A 135 4.71 -20.01 0.33
C GLN A 135 3.27 -19.59 0.02
N LEU A 136 2.58 -18.90 0.93
CA LEU A 136 1.24 -18.36 0.70
C LEU A 136 1.26 -17.24 -0.35
N LEU A 137 2.16 -16.28 -0.18
CA LEU A 137 2.29 -15.11 -1.07
C LEU A 137 2.70 -15.53 -2.49
N SER A 138 3.66 -16.44 -2.65
CA SER A 138 4.03 -16.98 -3.97
C SER A 138 2.86 -17.68 -4.66
N ARG A 139 1.98 -18.37 -3.93
CA ARG A 139 0.76 -18.99 -4.50
C ARG A 139 -0.27 -17.96 -4.92
N VAL A 140 -0.46 -16.87 -4.16
CA VAL A 140 -1.34 -15.76 -4.54
C VAL A 140 -0.83 -15.08 -5.81
N VAL A 141 0.45 -14.69 -5.83
CA VAL A 141 1.11 -14.00 -6.94
C VAL A 141 1.18 -14.86 -8.21
N ALA A 142 1.40 -16.18 -8.09
CA ALA A 142 1.40 -17.10 -9.22
C ALA A 142 -0.02 -17.38 -9.77
N ARG A 143 -1.05 -17.43 -8.91
CA ARG A 143 -2.44 -17.66 -9.33
C ARG A 143 -3.05 -16.44 -9.99
N HIS A 144 -2.91 -15.26 -9.38
CA HIS A 144 -3.66 -14.06 -9.74
C HIS A 144 -2.85 -13.12 -10.66
N ARG A 145 -2.41 -13.65 -11.81
CA ARG A 145 -1.62 -12.95 -12.85
C ARG A 145 -2.37 -11.79 -13.56
N ASN A 146 -3.64 -11.58 -13.22
CA ASN A 146 -4.54 -10.56 -13.75
C ASN A 146 -4.83 -9.42 -12.75
N LEU A 147 -4.13 -9.37 -11.61
CA LEU A 147 -4.19 -8.24 -10.68
C LEU A 147 -3.28 -7.10 -11.15
N CYS A 148 -3.76 -5.88 -10.94
CA CYS A 148 -2.89 -4.70 -10.85
C CYS A 148 -2.43 -4.56 -9.39
N TRP A 149 -1.12 -4.57 -9.16
CA TRP A 149 -0.51 -4.35 -7.85
C TRP A 149 -0.20 -2.87 -7.66
N VAL A 150 -0.70 -2.26 -6.59
CA VAL A 150 -0.56 -0.81 -6.38
C VAL A 150 0.09 -0.54 -5.04
N THR A 151 1.00 0.43 -5.03
CA THR A 151 1.80 0.80 -3.86
C THR A 151 1.89 2.32 -3.72
N PHE A 152 2.31 2.80 -2.56
CA PHE A 152 2.73 4.18 -2.38
C PHE A 152 4.24 4.22 -2.10
N HIS A 153 5.05 4.80 -2.99
CA HIS A 153 6.52 4.84 -2.86
C HIS A 153 7.18 3.45 -2.86
N GLY A 154 6.53 2.46 -3.48
CA GLY A 154 6.66 1.03 -3.18
C GLY A 154 7.95 0.32 -3.59
N LEU A 155 9.05 1.03 -3.79
CA LEU A 155 10.33 0.44 -4.23
C LEU A 155 10.87 -0.59 -3.24
N TYR A 156 10.78 -0.31 -1.94
CA TYR A 156 11.16 -1.26 -0.88
C TYR A 156 10.14 -2.39 -0.73
N ASP A 157 8.84 -2.08 -0.79
CA ASP A 157 7.75 -3.06 -0.66
C ASP A 157 7.77 -4.10 -1.77
N LEU A 158 7.96 -3.66 -3.03
CA LEU A 158 8.13 -4.54 -4.19
C LEU A 158 9.44 -5.33 -4.13
N SER A 159 10.51 -4.76 -3.59
CA SER A 159 11.78 -5.47 -3.36
C SER A 159 11.63 -6.58 -2.31
N HIS A 160 11.04 -6.26 -1.16
CA HIS A 160 10.74 -7.23 -0.11
C HIS A 160 9.79 -8.32 -0.60
N THR A 161 8.75 -7.96 -1.35
CA THR A 161 7.82 -8.89 -1.99
C THR A 161 8.54 -9.80 -2.98
N LEU A 162 9.40 -9.26 -3.85
CA LEU A 162 10.16 -10.02 -4.84
C LEU A 162 11.12 -11.02 -4.16
N LYS A 163 11.92 -10.57 -3.19
CA LYS A 163 12.79 -11.41 -2.37
C LYS A 163 12.01 -12.57 -1.74
N THR A 164 10.87 -12.26 -1.13
CA THR A 164 10.01 -13.22 -0.42
C THR A 164 9.37 -14.23 -1.38
N VAL A 165 8.81 -13.77 -2.50
CA VAL A 165 8.12 -14.63 -3.47
C VAL A 165 9.07 -15.57 -4.21
N THR A 166 10.30 -15.11 -4.50
CA THR A 166 11.32 -15.89 -5.22
C THR A 166 12.25 -16.69 -4.32
N ASN A 167 12.27 -16.38 -3.02
CA ASN A 167 13.23 -16.85 -2.02
C ASN A 167 14.70 -16.72 -2.49
N ARG A 168 15.05 -15.56 -3.05
CA ARG A 168 16.38 -15.23 -3.60
C ARG A 168 16.78 -13.79 -3.25
N PRO A 169 18.08 -13.48 -3.20
CA PRO A 169 18.57 -12.10 -3.17
C PRO A 169 18.04 -11.29 -4.37
N LEU A 170 17.98 -9.96 -4.25
CA LEU A 170 17.56 -9.12 -5.38
C LEU A 170 18.51 -9.26 -6.59
N PRO A 171 18.02 -9.06 -7.83
CA PRO A 171 18.86 -9.09 -9.04
C PRO A 171 20.05 -8.12 -9.00
N PRO A 172 21.09 -8.32 -9.80
CA PRO A 172 22.33 -7.53 -9.72
C PRO A 172 22.24 -6.12 -10.34
N SER A 173 21.11 -5.74 -10.95
CA SER A 173 20.94 -4.40 -11.53
C SER A 173 19.46 -3.98 -11.60
N VAL A 174 19.23 -2.67 -11.72
CA VAL A 174 17.89 -2.05 -11.85
C VAL A 174 17.09 -2.63 -13.04
N ALA A 175 17.74 -2.86 -14.18
CA ALA A 175 17.09 -3.46 -15.36
C ALA A 175 16.69 -4.93 -15.12
N ALA A 176 17.56 -5.71 -14.47
CA ALA A 176 17.25 -7.09 -14.10
C ALA A 176 16.13 -7.15 -13.03
N PHE A 177 16.10 -6.18 -12.11
CA PHE A 177 15.05 -6.02 -11.10
C PHE A 177 13.68 -5.69 -11.71
N ALA A 178 13.60 -4.68 -12.58
CA ALA A 178 12.35 -4.31 -13.26
C ALA A 178 11.82 -5.44 -14.16
N SER A 179 12.72 -6.16 -14.85
CA SER A 179 12.38 -7.37 -15.61
C SER A 179 11.83 -8.49 -14.70
N GLN A 180 12.50 -8.79 -13.59
CA GLN A 180 12.06 -9.83 -12.66
C GLN A 180 10.75 -9.46 -11.94
N LEU A 181 10.48 -8.17 -11.66
CA LEU A 181 9.18 -7.72 -11.19
C LEU A 181 8.07 -7.94 -12.22
N GLY A 182 8.32 -7.68 -13.51
CA GLY A 182 7.33 -7.93 -14.56
C GLY A 182 7.01 -9.42 -14.74
N ILE A 183 8.04 -10.27 -14.64
CA ILE A 183 7.92 -11.73 -14.67
C ILE A 183 7.17 -12.25 -13.43
N VAL A 184 7.55 -11.81 -12.23
CA VAL A 184 7.08 -12.39 -10.96
C VAL A 184 5.81 -11.73 -10.44
N ILE A 185 5.73 -10.41 -10.40
CA ILE A 185 4.57 -9.67 -9.85
C ILE A 185 3.53 -9.40 -10.94
N GLY A 186 3.94 -8.88 -12.10
CA GLY A 186 3.06 -8.55 -13.21
C GLY A 186 2.85 -7.05 -13.38
N ASP A 187 1.59 -6.60 -13.43
CA ASP A 187 1.25 -5.19 -13.60
C ASP A 187 1.36 -4.44 -12.27
N VAL A 188 2.05 -3.29 -12.27
CA VAL A 188 2.38 -2.53 -11.07
C VAL A 188 2.10 -1.03 -11.27
N VAL A 189 1.63 -0.32 -10.25
CA VAL A 189 1.48 1.15 -10.25
C VAL A 189 1.97 1.74 -8.92
N ASP A 190 2.75 2.82 -8.96
CA ASP A 190 3.15 3.59 -7.76
C ASP A 190 2.39 4.92 -7.72
N ILE A 191 1.57 5.10 -6.69
CA ILE A 191 0.77 6.30 -6.46
C ILE A 191 1.65 7.53 -6.25
N LYS A 192 2.83 7.39 -5.61
CA LYS A 192 3.75 8.51 -5.43
C LYS A 192 4.38 8.93 -6.77
N TYR A 193 4.56 7.99 -7.71
CA TYR A 193 4.95 8.33 -9.08
C TYR A 193 3.81 9.06 -9.82
N MET A 194 2.57 8.62 -9.70
CA MET A 194 1.40 9.30 -10.30
C MET A 194 1.21 10.72 -9.74
N ALA A 195 1.40 10.90 -8.43
CA ALA A 195 1.26 12.19 -7.74
C ALA A 195 2.19 13.29 -8.29
N ARG A 196 3.26 12.92 -9.00
CA ARG A 196 4.16 13.86 -9.70
C ARG A 196 3.46 14.67 -10.79
N PHE A 197 2.39 14.13 -11.37
CA PHE A 197 1.64 14.71 -12.48
C PHE A 197 0.28 15.30 -12.05
N CYS A 198 -0.05 15.22 -10.75
CA CYS A 198 -1.32 15.67 -10.19
C CYS A 198 -1.18 17.09 -9.61
N HIS A 199 -1.92 18.06 -10.17
CA HIS A 199 -1.87 19.44 -9.70
C HIS A 199 -2.23 19.57 -8.19
N GLY A 200 -1.43 20.34 -7.45
CA GLY A 200 -1.57 20.48 -5.99
C GLY A 200 -0.83 19.43 -5.15
N LEU A 201 -0.47 18.26 -5.69
CA LEU A 201 0.27 17.22 -4.94
C LEU A 201 1.80 17.43 -4.91
N ARG A 202 2.24 18.69 -5.08
CA ARG A 202 3.64 19.16 -4.99
C ARG A 202 4.68 18.26 -5.70
N GLY A 203 4.39 17.87 -6.94
CA GLY A 203 5.35 17.10 -7.75
C GLY A 203 5.68 15.70 -7.19
N GLY A 204 4.82 15.14 -6.32
CA GLY A 204 5.00 13.81 -5.72
C GLY A 204 5.81 13.79 -4.43
N GLU A 205 6.24 14.94 -3.91
CA GLU A 205 7.09 15.02 -2.71
C GLU A 205 6.31 14.94 -1.37
N LEU A 206 4.99 14.79 -1.43
CA LEU A 206 4.14 14.56 -0.26
C LEU A 206 4.12 13.08 0.13
N GLY A 207 4.10 12.79 1.44
CA GLY A 207 3.81 11.45 1.97
C GLY A 207 2.32 11.12 1.96
N LEU A 208 1.98 9.82 2.05
CA LEU A 208 0.61 9.29 1.93
C LEU A 208 -0.41 10.02 2.82
N ALA A 209 -0.08 10.26 4.09
CA ALA A 209 -0.96 10.96 5.03
C ALA A 209 -1.23 12.43 4.65
N ALA A 210 -0.28 13.11 4.00
CA ALA A 210 -0.46 14.48 3.53
C ALA A 210 -1.34 14.53 2.26
N ILE A 211 -1.16 13.57 1.34
CA ILE A 211 -2.03 13.42 0.16
C ILE A 211 -3.45 13.05 0.59
N ALA A 212 -3.60 12.12 1.53
CA ALA A 212 -4.89 11.76 2.12
C ALA A 212 -5.61 12.98 2.72
N LYS A 213 -4.89 13.84 3.48
CA LYS A 213 -5.45 15.08 4.02
C LYS A 213 -5.92 16.05 2.92
N ILE A 214 -5.16 16.20 1.83
CA ILE A 214 -5.56 17.07 0.70
C ILE A 214 -6.81 16.54 -0.01
N LEU A 215 -6.93 15.22 -0.14
CA LEU A 215 -8.05 14.56 -0.82
C LEU A 215 -9.27 14.29 0.09
N ASN A 216 -9.25 14.80 1.33
CA ASN A 216 -10.25 14.54 2.37
C ASN A 216 -10.54 13.05 2.57
N VAL A 217 -9.46 12.26 2.70
CA VAL A 217 -9.49 10.81 2.95
C VAL A 217 -9.09 10.53 4.40
N GLU A 218 -9.99 9.91 5.15
CA GLU A 218 -9.73 9.46 6.51
C GLU A 218 -8.99 8.11 6.56
N ARG A 219 -8.03 8.00 7.47
CA ARG A 219 -7.35 6.75 7.85
C ARG A 219 -8.26 5.88 8.73
N VAL A 220 -8.12 4.56 8.61
CA VAL A 220 -8.67 3.58 9.56
C VAL A 220 -7.52 2.67 10.01
N GLY A 221 -7.31 2.52 11.32
CA GLY A 221 -6.11 1.89 11.90
C GLY A 221 -5.02 2.90 12.28
N GLY A 222 -3.91 2.42 12.86
CA GLY A 222 -2.76 3.26 13.19
C GLY A 222 -1.99 3.72 11.94
N ALA A 223 -1.19 4.77 12.05
CA ALA A 223 -0.17 5.05 11.04
C ALA A 223 1.03 4.13 11.26
N HIS A 224 1.77 3.79 10.20
CA HIS A 224 2.91 2.88 10.27
C HIS A 224 2.49 1.48 10.77
N GLN A 225 1.38 1.02 10.18
CA GLN A 225 0.81 -0.31 10.32
C GLN A 225 0.35 -0.71 8.93
N ALA A 226 1.00 -1.71 8.34
CA ALA A 226 0.88 -2.02 6.91
C ALA A 226 -0.58 -2.27 6.47
N GLY A 227 -1.41 -2.84 7.36
CA GLY A 227 -2.84 -3.00 7.11
C GLY A 227 -3.55 -1.66 6.88
N SER A 228 -3.31 -0.68 7.77
CA SER A 228 -3.88 0.66 7.66
C SER A 228 -3.35 1.44 6.46
N ASP A 229 -2.04 1.38 6.20
CA ASP A 229 -1.41 2.12 5.12
C ASP A 229 -1.79 1.55 3.73
N SER A 230 -1.96 0.22 3.58
CA SER A 230 -2.53 -0.36 2.36
C SER A 230 -4.01 0.07 2.11
N LEU A 231 -4.80 0.24 3.19
CA LEU A 231 -6.19 0.70 3.12
C LEU A 231 -6.28 2.21 2.83
N LEU A 232 -5.37 3.01 3.39
CA LEU A 232 -5.26 4.43 3.09
C LEU A 232 -4.83 4.63 1.64
N THR A 233 -3.86 3.84 1.17
CA THR A 233 -3.43 3.74 -0.24
C THR A 233 -4.62 3.43 -1.15
N ALA A 234 -5.49 2.47 -0.80
CA ALA A 234 -6.71 2.14 -1.56
C ALA A 234 -7.68 3.33 -1.71
N ARG A 235 -7.92 4.07 -0.62
CA ARG A 235 -8.82 5.23 -0.61
C ARG A 235 -8.22 6.42 -1.36
N VAL A 236 -6.93 6.70 -1.17
CA VAL A 236 -6.17 7.74 -1.88
C VAL A 236 -6.14 7.45 -3.38
N TYR A 237 -5.85 6.21 -3.80
CA TYR A 237 -5.85 5.80 -5.21
C TYR A 237 -7.18 6.12 -5.90
N THR A 238 -8.27 5.67 -5.27
CA THR A 238 -9.63 5.84 -5.78
C THR A 238 -9.98 7.32 -5.91
N LYS A 239 -9.64 8.15 -4.90
CA LYS A 239 -9.86 9.61 -4.96
C LYS A 239 -8.99 10.30 -6.01
N MET A 240 -7.71 9.94 -6.15
CA MET A 240 -6.82 10.51 -7.17
C MET A 240 -7.33 10.23 -8.58
N ARG A 241 -7.72 8.97 -8.87
CA ARG A 241 -8.31 8.61 -10.17
C ARG A 241 -9.55 9.42 -10.52
N MET A 242 -10.43 9.65 -9.54
CA MET A 242 -11.66 10.45 -9.74
C MET A 242 -11.39 11.96 -9.85
N ALA A 243 -10.40 12.49 -9.12
CA ALA A 243 -10.15 13.94 -9.06
C ALA A 243 -9.24 14.48 -10.17
N TYR A 244 -8.45 13.61 -10.81
CA TYR A 244 -7.49 13.97 -11.85
C TYR A 244 -7.67 13.15 -13.16
N GLU A 245 -8.80 12.46 -13.30
CA GLU A 245 -9.20 11.68 -14.50
C GLU A 245 -8.10 10.74 -15.05
N ILE A 246 -7.36 10.10 -14.13
CA ILE A 246 -6.06 9.48 -14.45
C ILE A 246 -6.21 8.18 -15.25
N ASP A 247 -5.64 8.15 -16.45
CA ASP A 247 -5.33 6.93 -17.19
C ASP A 247 -4.15 6.18 -16.52
N GLU A 248 -4.45 5.05 -15.89
CA GLU A 248 -3.48 4.19 -15.22
C GLU A 248 -2.39 3.65 -16.16
N THR A 249 -2.69 3.48 -17.45
CA THR A 249 -1.79 2.82 -18.42
C THR A 249 -0.52 3.64 -18.71
N LEU A 250 -0.60 4.97 -18.55
CA LEU A 250 0.55 5.88 -18.65
C LEU A 250 1.56 5.66 -17.53
N PHE A 251 1.09 5.21 -16.36
CA PHE A 251 1.90 5.02 -15.13
C PHE A 251 2.18 3.54 -14.82
N ALA A 252 1.54 2.61 -15.54
CA ALA A 252 1.77 1.18 -15.41
C ALA A 252 3.25 0.83 -15.59
N GLY A 253 3.84 0.23 -14.56
CA GLY A 253 5.24 -0.18 -14.48
C GLY A 253 6.22 0.91 -14.05
N CYS A 254 5.77 2.14 -13.77
CA CYS A 254 6.64 3.23 -13.30
C CYS A 254 6.66 3.27 -11.75
N LEU A 255 7.86 3.25 -11.16
CA LEU A 255 8.07 3.38 -9.71
C LEU A 255 8.75 4.71 -9.36
N TYR A 256 8.46 5.26 -8.18
CA TYR A 256 9.23 6.38 -7.65
C TYR A 256 10.59 5.86 -7.14
N GLY A 257 11.69 6.41 -7.70
CA GLY A 257 13.06 6.16 -7.25
C GLY A 257 13.99 5.49 -8.28
N ILE A 258 13.43 4.77 -9.27
CA ILE A 258 14.16 4.14 -10.38
C ILE A 258 13.61 4.56 -11.75
N SER A 259 14.46 4.51 -12.78
CA SER A 259 14.13 4.87 -14.16
C SER A 259 13.56 3.72 -15.01
N ALA A 260 13.91 2.47 -14.69
CA ALA A 260 13.51 1.31 -15.48
C ALA A 260 12.03 0.97 -15.29
N ARG A 261 11.28 0.91 -16.41
CA ARG A 261 9.88 0.52 -16.43
C ARG A 261 9.72 -0.99 -16.23
N ILE A 262 8.86 -1.39 -15.30
CA ILE A 262 8.46 -2.79 -15.10
C ILE A 262 7.59 -3.22 -16.27
N CYS A 263 8.05 -4.23 -17.01
CA CYS A 263 7.37 -4.73 -18.20
C CYS A 263 6.89 -6.17 -17.98
N LYS A 264 5.57 -6.35 -17.83
CA LYS A 264 4.95 -7.68 -17.78
C LYS A 264 5.11 -8.38 -19.14
N PRO A 265 5.75 -9.57 -19.21
CA PRO A 265 5.95 -10.26 -20.48
C PRO A 265 4.62 -10.66 -21.13
N ILE A 266 4.41 -10.25 -22.38
CA ILE A 266 3.24 -10.69 -23.16
C ILE A 266 3.56 -12.08 -23.71
N ALA A 267 2.73 -13.06 -23.34
CA ALA A 267 2.77 -14.40 -23.91
C ALA A 267 2.12 -14.39 -25.30
N VAL A 268 2.93 -14.23 -26.36
CA VAL A 268 2.44 -14.33 -27.74
C VAL A 268 2.12 -15.80 -28.08
N PRO A 269 0.93 -16.10 -28.64
CA PRO A 269 0.65 -17.41 -29.20
C PRO A 269 1.61 -17.69 -30.35
N ASN A 270 2.42 -18.72 -30.21
CA ASN A 270 3.29 -19.22 -31.26
C ASN A 270 2.64 -20.46 -31.89
N THR A 271 2.49 -20.46 -33.21
CA THR A 271 1.92 -21.57 -33.98
C THR A 271 2.70 -22.88 -33.80
N ASN A 272 3.99 -22.80 -33.44
CA ASN A 272 4.89 -23.95 -33.31
C ASN A 272 4.97 -24.50 -31.86
N GLY A 273 3.91 -24.38 -31.06
CA GLY A 273 3.72 -25.09 -29.78
C GLY A 273 4.59 -24.65 -28.58
N ARG A 274 5.68 -23.90 -28.80
CA ARG A 274 6.53 -23.32 -27.74
C ARG A 274 6.11 -21.89 -27.43
N ARG A 275 5.60 -21.62 -26.21
CA ARG A 275 5.30 -20.26 -25.75
C ARG A 275 6.54 -19.37 -25.85
N CYS A 276 6.44 -18.26 -26.58
CA CYS A 276 7.45 -17.23 -26.61
C CYS A 276 7.01 -16.07 -25.71
N PHE A 277 7.96 -15.46 -25.01
CA PHE A 277 7.75 -14.26 -24.22
C PHE A 277 8.59 -13.15 -24.85
N ILE A 278 7.93 -12.16 -25.45
CA ILE A 278 8.60 -10.98 -25.98
C ILE A 278 8.63 -9.94 -24.83
N PRO A 279 9.81 -9.43 -24.43
CA PRO A 279 9.87 -8.26 -23.57
C PRO A 279 9.22 -7.09 -24.31
N THR A 280 8.17 -6.50 -23.74
CA THR A 280 7.64 -5.23 -24.29
C THR A 280 8.74 -4.19 -24.22
N ALA A 281 9.10 -3.60 -25.36
CA ALA A 281 10.25 -2.73 -25.47
C ALA A 281 10.23 -1.61 -24.43
N THR A 282 11.36 -1.42 -23.74
CA THR A 282 11.55 -0.37 -22.74
C THR A 282 11.58 1.00 -23.41
N THR A 283 10.40 1.54 -23.72
CA THR A 283 10.25 2.98 -23.87
C THR A 283 10.66 3.64 -22.55
N PRO A 284 11.52 4.68 -22.57
CA PRO A 284 11.72 5.52 -21.40
C PRO A 284 10.38 6.02 -20.89
N ALA A 285 10.22 6.15 -19.57
CA ALA A 285 9.00 6.68 -18.99
C ALA A 285 8.69 8.06 -19.64
N PRO A 286 7.47 8.26 -20.18
CA PRO A 286 7.24 9.34 -21.12
C PRO A 286 7.39 10.71 -20.45
N PHE A 287 8.24 11.57 -21.03
CA PHE A 287 8.20 13.01 -20.79
C PHE A 287 6.92 13.59 -21.41
N LEU A 288 5.79 13.33 -20.75
CA LEU A 288 4.47 13.81 -21.14
C LEU A 288 4.42 15.34 -21.04
N ARG A 289 4.67 16.01 -22.17
CA ARG A 289 4.20 17.38 -22.38
C ARG A 289 2.67 17.38 -22.44
N CYS A 290 2.06 17.76 -21.33
CA CYS A 290 0.65 18.10 -21.19
C CYS A 290 0.57 19.43 -20.42
N ILE A 291 -0.30 20.39 -20.73
CA ILE A 291 -1.42 20.42 -21.70
C ILE A 291 -1.29 21.70 -22.54
N THR A 292 -1.62 21.66 -23.84
CA THR A 292 -1.74 22.87 -24.67
C THR A 292 -3.13 23.48 -24.57
N THR A 293 -3.29 24.52 -23.74
CA THR A 293 -4.33 25.56 -23.92
C THR A 293 -3.66 26.93 -23.81
N HIS A 294 -4.16 27.92 -24.56
CA HIS A 294 -3.42 29.15 -24.85
C HIS A 294 -3.15 30.03 -23.61
N THR A 295 -1.88 30.31 -23.34
CA THR A 295 -1.35 31.70 -23.29
C THR A 295 0.18 31.68 -23.48
N SER A 296 0.77 32.82 -23.81
CA SER A 296 2.13 32.93 -24.35
C SER A 296 3.17 33.45 -23.35
N VAL A 297 4.44 33.44 -23.79
CA VAL A 297 5.65 34.06 -23.18
C VAL A 297 6.46 33.15 -22.24
N PHE A 298 7.72 32.94 -22.67
CA PHE A 298 8.94 32.53 -21.95
C PHE A 298 8.87 32.13 -20.47
N MET A 299 9.46 30.97 -20.14
CA MET A 299 10.65 30.95 -19.26
C MET A 299 11.49 29.67 -19.40
N ILE A 300 12.78 29.87 -19.12
CA ILE A 300 13.95 28.98 -19.20
C ILE A 300 13.81 27.70 -18.37
N ALA A 301 14.50 26.62 -18.77
CA ALA A 301 14.57 25.37 -18.01
C ALA A 301 15.32 25.53 -16.67
N ALA A 302 14.73 25.04 -15.57
CA ALA A 302 15.32 25.03 -14.23
C ALA A 302 15.83 23.63 -13.84
N PRO A 303 16.97 23.51 -13.12
CA PRO A 303 17.56 22.23 -12.75
C PRO A 303 16.88 21.58 -11.52
N PHE A 304 17.10 20.28 -11.34
CA PHE A 304 16.76 19.55 -10.12
C PHE A 304 17.48 20.16 -8.90
N SER A 305 16.74 20.60 -7.89
CA SER A 305 17.26 21.01 -6.57
C SER A 305 16.16 21.05 -5.50
N HIS A 306 16.60 21.02 -4.23
CA HIS A 306 15.82 21.19 -2.98
C HIS A 306 14.95 20.03 -2.47
N VAL A 307 15.62 19.20 -1.67
CA VAL A 307 15.05 18.38 -0.59
C VAL A 307 14.61 19.26 0.58
N LEU A 308 13.57 18.85 1.32
CA LEU A 308 13.39 19.25 2.72
C LEU A 308 12.88 18.08 3.59
N MET A 309 13.82 17.27 4.07
CA MET A 309 13.62 16.37 5.21
C MET A 309 13.95 17.11 6.50
N SER A 310 13.11 16.97 7.53
CA SER A 310 13.38 17.52 8.86
C SER A 310 12.92 16.53 9.94
N GLN A 311 13.84 16.16 10.84
CA GLN A 311 13.50 15.49 12.10
C GLN A 311 14.01 16.30 13.28
N LYS A 312 13.10 16.52 14.25
CA LYS A 312 13.33 16.55 15.71
C LYS A 312 14.49 17.42 16.24
N ARG A 313 14.17 18.59 16.80
CA ARG A 313 14.17 18.87 18.28
C ARG A 313 14.14 20.37 18.61
N ASN A 314 13.15 20.81 19.40
CA ASN A 314 13.34 21.28 20.80
C ASN A 314 12.05 21.85 21.40
N SER A 315 11.99 21.89 22.73
CA SER A 315 10.87 22.41 23.53
C SER A 315 11.00 23.92 23.78
N PHE A 316 9.89 24.65 23.97
CA PHE A 316 9.58 25.38 25.22
C PHE A 316 8.20 26.12 25.19
N ARG A 317 7.58 26.18 26.38
CA ARG A 317 6.49 27.03 26.92
C ARG A 317 5.56 27.90 26.03
N LEU A 318 4.25 27.76 26.34
CA LEU A 318 3.17 28.77 26.52
C LEU A 318 2.98 29.91 25.50
N TYR A 319 1.73 30.05 25.03
CA TYR A 319 0.87 31.18 25.44
C TYR A 319 -0.59 30.71 25.60
N LEU A 320 -1.42 31.51 26.30
CA LEU A 320 -2.82 31.25 26.64
C LEU A 320 -3.69 32.47 26.30
N LEU A 321 -5.03 32.34 26.37
CA LEU A 321 -6.05 33.37 26.03
C LEU A 321 -6.15 33.64 24.51
N SER A 322 -7.26 34.04 23.88
CA SER A 322 -8.73 34.02 24.15
C SER A 322 -9.45 34.26 22.78
N LEU A 323 -10.78 34.36 22.59
CA LEU A 323 -11.94 34.50 23.47
C LEU A 323 -13.24 33.94 22.79
N SER A 324 -14.26 33.72 23.61
CA SER A 324 -15.73 33.77 23.39
C SER A 324 -16.26 34.70 22.26
N PHE A 325 -17.52 34.65 21.77
CA PHE A 325 -18.82 34.11 22.26
C PHE A 325 -19.82 34.01 21.05
N LEU A 326 -21.16 33.86 21.06
CA LEU A 326 -22.29 33.75 22.01
C LEU A 326 -23.45 32.97 21.31
N LEU A 327 -24.09 31.97 21.96
CA LEU A 327 -25.51 31.52 21.80
C LEU A 327 -26.04 31.00 20.42
N SER A 328 -27.21 30.33 20.32
CA SER A 328 -28.29 30.10 21.30
C SER A 328 -28.79 28.64 21.38
N ALA A 329 -29.66 28.36 22.36
CA ALA A 329 -30.07 27.01 22.76
C ALA A 329 -31.55 26.69 22.46
N SER A 330 -31.88 25.40 22.50
CA SER A 330 -33.19 24.88 22.94
C SER A 330 -33.02 23.45 23.49
N ARG A 331 -33.84 23.05 24.47
CA ARG A 331 -33.71 21.79 25.23
C ARG A 331 -34.78 20.76 24.83
N PRO A 332 -34.54 19.45 25.06
CA PRO A 332 -35.53 18.39 24.86
C PRO A 332 -36.56 18.34 26.02
N PRO A 333 -37.65 17.57 25.85
CA PRO A 333 -37.70 16.23 26.44
C PRO A 333 -38.17 15.18 25.39
N LEU A 334 -38.42 13.88 25.64
CA LEU A 334 -38.98 13.18 26.80
C LEU A 334 -38.57 11.68 26.76
N MET A 335 -38.55 10.99 27.91
CA MET A 335 -38.50 9.51 27.94
C MET A 335 -39.83 8.91 27.48
N HIS A 336 -39.79 7.71 26.88
CA HIS A 336 -40.72 6.67 27.32
C HIS A 336 -40.08 5.27 27.31
N ARG A 337 -40.39 4.50 28.36
CA ARG A 337 -39.87 3.17 28.63
C ARG A 337 -40.96 2.15 28.29
N ILE A 338 -40.72 1.27 27.32
CA ILE A 338 -41.64 0.15 27.04
C ILE A 338 -40.99 -1.15 27.51
N THR A 339 -41.59 -1.75 28.53
CA THR A 339 -41.28 -3.10 28.99
C THR A 339 -42.56 -3.94 28.95
N ARG A 340 -42.53 -5.07 28.23
CA ARG A 340 -42.96 -6.41 28.70
C ARG A 340 -43.19 -7.38 27.53
N ASN A 341 -42.45 -8.46 27.56
CA ASN A 341 -42.83 -9.75 26.99
C ASN A 341 -43.93 -10.38 27.88
N PRO A 342 -44.98 -11.00 27.31
CA PRO A 342 -45.70 -12.08 27.96
C PRO A 342 -45.62 -13.39 27.16
N TYR A 343 -45.13 -14.45 27.82
CA TYR A 343 -45.38 -15.83 27.40
C TYR A 343 -46.89 -16.11 27.34
N LYS A 344 -47.35 -16.78 26.28
CA LYS A 344 -48.19 -18.00 26.35
C LYS A 344 -48.45 -18.60 24.96
N SER A 345 -48.31 -19.91 24.84
CA SER A 345 -48.99 -20.72 23.82
C SER A 345 -50.41 -21.06 24.28
N PRO A 346 -51.23 -21.62 23.38
CA PRO A 346 -51.68 -23.00 23.62
C PRO A 346 -51.64 -23.90 22.38
N ASN A 347 -51.76 -25.22 22.61
CA ASN A 347 -51.91 -26.24 21.56
C ASN A 347 -53.39 -26.49 21.22
N CYS A 348 -53.71 -26.66 19.93
CA CYS A 348 -54.60 -27.70 19.35
C CYS A 348 -54.50 -27.57 17.82
N GLN A 349 -54.09 -28.60 17.06
CA GLN A 349 -54.78 -29.87 16.73
C GLN A 349 -55.82 -29.75 15.60
N LYS A 350 -55.54 -30.47 14.51
CA LYS A 350 -56.43 -30.84 13.38
C LYS A 350 -56.82 -29.65 12.46
N GLU A 351 -56.95 -29.84 11.15
CA GLU A 351 -56.78 -31.05 10.31
C GLU A 351 -55.56 -30.93 9.38
#